data_AF-A0A425DMS1-F1
#
_entry.id   AF-A0A425DMS1-F1
#
_cell.length_a   1.000
_cell.length_b   1.000
_cell.length_c   1.000
_cell.angle_alpha   90.00
_cell.angle_beta   90.00
_cell.angle_gamma   90.00
#
_symmetry.space_group_name_H-M   'P 1'
#
loop_
_entity.id
_entity.type
_entity.pdbx_description
1 polymer ?
#
loop_
_entity_poly.entity_id
_entity_poly.type
_entity_poly.pdbx_seq_one_letter_code
_entity_poly.pdbx_strand_id
1 'polypeptide(L)'
;MLVKKGDMRREVNVSSFHQLGNSLHHHHNIEDHSWFSRLKQLHPESRSEVDILNRDHRKLIELESRVASGNYHALVEFVEHLMDQFNREEMLSVPWLLEGTGEL
;
A
#
# COMPACT_ATOMS: atom_id res chain seq x y z
N MET A 1 -39.14 -20.84 12.00
CA MET A 1 -37.73 -20.84 12.43
C MET A 1 -36.95 -20.03 11.41
N LEU A 2 -36.63 -18.78 11.72
CA LEU A 2 -35.87 -17.90 10.83
C LEU A 2 -34.43 -18.43 10.77
N VAL A 3 -34.04 -18.92 9.59
CA VAL A 3 -32.64 -19.28 9.31
C VAL A 3 -31.81 -18.01 9.50
N LYS A 4 -30.98 -17.98 10.54
CA LYS A 4 -29.98 -16.91 10.74
C LYS A 4 -29.18 -16.83 9.43
N LYS A 5 -29.20 -15.67 8.77
CA LYS A 5 -28.25 -15.32 7.71
C LYS A 5 -26.89 -15.74 8.23
N GLY A 6 -26.27 -16.73 7.59
CA GLY A 6 -25.05 -17.35 8.06
C GLY A 6 -24.03 -16.26 8.38
N ASP A 7 -23.44 -16.34 9.57
CA ASP A 7 -22.18 -15.68 9.86
C ASP A 7 -21.20 -16.17 8.79
N MET A 8 -21.02 -15.41 7.72
CA MET A 8 -19.91 -15.61 6.80
C MET A 8 -18.67 -15.56 7.67
N ARG A 9 -18.03 -16.71 7.84
CA ARG A 9 -16.79 -16.84 8.59
C ARG A 9 -15.80 -15.87 7.98
N ARG A 10 -15.44 -14.84 8.76
CA ARG A 10 -14.45 -13.82 8.38
C ARG A 10 -13.08 -14.47 8.43
N GLU A 11 -12.76 -15.26 7.41
CA GLU A 11 -11.51 -15.98 7.26
C GLU A 11 -10.60 -15.23 6.28
N VAL A 12 -9.30 -15.17 6.60
CA VAL A 12 -8.29 -14.62 5.70
C VAL A 12 -7.83 -15.72 4.75
N ASN A 13 -7.91 -15.46 3.44
CA ASN A 13 -7.22 -16.30 2.47
C ASN A 13 -5.72 -15.92 2.44
N VAL A 14 -4.94 -16.57 3.31
CA VAL A 14 -3.50 -16.28 3.48
C VAL A 14 -2.70 -16.51 2.19
N SER A 15 -3.08 -17.50 1.37
CA SER A 15 -2.39 -17.79 0.12
C SER A 15 -2.53 -16.63 -0.88
N SER A 16 -3.76 -16.15 -1.10
CA SER A 16 -4.00 -14.98 -1.95
C SER A 16 -3.38 -13.72 -1.37
N PHE A 17 -3.38 -13.55 -0.04
CA PHE A 17 -2.71 -12.43 0.60
C PHE A 17 -1.20 -12.43 0.36
N HIS A 18 -0.51 -13.57 0.47
CA HIS A 18 0.92 -13.66 0.16
C HIS A 18 1.24 -13.32 -1.30
N GLN A 19 0.38 -13.70 -2.25
CA GLN A 19 0.56 -13.33 -3.66
C GLN A 19 0.47 -11.81 -3.84
N LEU A 20 -0.49 -11.15 -3.18
CA LEU A 20 -0.60 -9.70 -3.15
C LEU A 20 0.65 -9.06 -2.52
N GLY A 21 1.07 -9.53 -1.34
CA GLY A 21 2.24 -9.01 -0.62
C GLY A 21 3.52 -9.08 -1.46
N ASN A 22 3.75 -10.17 -2.21
CA ASN A 22 4.90 -10.27 -3.11
C ASN A 22 4.88 -9.22 -4.23
N SER A 23 3.71 -8.97 -4.83
CA SER A 23 3.55 -7.94 -5.86
C SER A 23 3.77 -6.54 -5.30
N LEU A 24 3.20 -6.25 -4.12
CA LEU A 24 3.36 -4.96 -3.45
C LEU A 24 4.82 -4.71 -3.04
N HIS A 25 5.51 -5.70 -2.49
CA HIS A 25 6.93 -5.57 -2.17
C HIS A 25 7.78 -5.22 -3.38
N HIS A 26 7.53 -5.84 -4.54
CA HIS A 26 8.25 -5.53 -5.76
C HIS A 26 7.99 -4.08 -6.22
N HIS A 27 6.72 -3.67 -6.21
CA HIS A 27 6.27 -2.33 -6.57
C HIS A 27 6.86 -1.25 -5.65
N HIS A 28 6.68 -1.36 -4.33
CA HIS A 28 7.20 -0.40 -3.36
C HIS A 28 8.74 -0.33 -3.39
N ASN A 29 9.42 -1.44 -3.70
CA ASN A 29 10.87 -1.43 -3.84
C ASN A 29 11.35 -0.56 -5.02
N ILE A 30 10.61 -0.54 -6.14
CA ILE A 30 10.91 0.33 -7.29
C ILE A 30 10.69 1.80 -6.90
N GLU A 31 9.60 2.08 -6.21
CA GLU A 31 9.26 3.41 -5.74
C GLU A 31 10.31 3.95 -4.79
N ASP A 32 10.59 3.23 -3.70
CA ASP A 32 11.50 3.66 -2.64
C ASP A 32 12.92 3.94 -3.17
N HIS A 33 13.41 3.10 -4.08
CA HIS A 33 14.81 3.18 -4.53
C HIS A 33 15.02 3.97 -5.81
N SER A 34 14.00 4.10 -6.65
CA SER A 34 14.12 4.80 -7.94
C SER A 34 13.21 6.01 -7.98
N TRP A 35 11.89 5.78 -7.89
CA TRP A 35 10.92 6.80 -8.25
C TRP A 35 10.84 7.94 -7.24
N PHE A 36 10.71 7.61 -5.96
CA PHE A 36 10.70 8.56 -4.85
C PHE A 36 12.03 9.30 -4.70
N SER A 37 13.14 8.61 -4.96
CA SER A 37 14.47 9.24 -4.98
C SER A 37 14.54 10.31 -6.07
N ARG A 38 14.07 10.00 -7.28
CA ARG A 38 14.02 10.93 -8.41
C ARG A 38 13.07 12.09 -8.15
N LEU A 39 11.87 11.83 -7.65
CA LEU A 39 10.88 12.83 -7.30
C LEU A 39 11.45 13.84 -6.28
N LYS A 40 12.09 13.37 -5.20
CA LYS A 40 12.74 14.24 -4.19
C LYS A 40 13.87 15.12 -4.76
N GLN A 41 14.52 14.70 -5.85
CA GLN A 41 15.58 15.47 -6.50
C GLN A 41 15.02 16.57 -7.40
N LEU A 42 13.98 16.26 -8.18
CA LEU A 42 13.35 17.20 -9.12
C LEU A 42 12.38 18.16 -8.42
N HIS A 43 11.68 17.67 -7.40
CA HIS A 43 10.62 18.36 -6.66
C HIS A 43 10.91 18.33 -5.15
N PRO A 44 11.88 19.10 -4.63
CA PRO A 44 12.25 19.07 -3.21
C PRO A 44 11.10 19.35 -2.23
N GLU A 45 10.06 20.06 -2.68
CA GLU A 45 8.81 20.31 -1.96
C GLU A 45 8.02 19.04 -1.66
N SER A 46 8.15 18.00 -2.49
CA SER A 46 7.47 16.70 -2.31
C SER A 46 8.03 15.88 -1.15
N ARG A 47 9.19 16.26 -0.58
CA ARG A 47 9.93 15.43 0.39
C ARG A 47 9.08 14.97 1.56
N SER A 48 8.25 15.86 2.12
CA SER A 48 7.39 15.51 3.26
C SER A 48 6.33 14.46 2.91
N GLU A 49 5.72 14.58 1.73
CA GLU A 49 4.71 13.62 1.26
C GLU A 49 5.35 12.27 0.93
N VAL A 50 6.52 12.28 0.30
CA VAL A 50 7.26 11.05 0.02
C VAL A 50 7.73 10.39 1.33
N ASP A 51 8.11 11.15 2.35
CA ASP A 51 8.42 10.59 3.67
C ASP A 51 7.19 9.99 4.36
N ILE A 52 5.98 10.49 4.08
CA ILE A 52 4.72 9.85 4.52
C ILE A 52 4.55 8.51 3.80
N LEU A 53 4.67 8.47 2.47
CA LEU A 53 4.54 7.23 1.68
C LEU A 53 5.53 6.14 2.14
N ASN A 54 6.78 6.51 2.42
CA ASN A 54 7.76 5.58 2.99
C ASN A 54 7.34 5.01 4.36
N ARG A 55 6.62 5.79 5.18
CA ARG A 55 6.06 5.29 6.45
C ARG A 55 4.85 4.39 6.21
N ASP A 56 4.02 4.71 5.22
CA ASP A 56 2.88 3.88 4.82
C ASP A 56 3.36 2.49 4.36
N HIS A 57 4.42 2.41 3.54
CA HIS A 57 5.05 1.15 3.14
C HIS A 57 5.48 0.30 4.34
N ARG A 58 6.14 0.90 5.33
CA ARG A 58 6.57 0.20 6.55
C ARG A 58 5.39 -0.30 7.37
N LYS A 59 4.34 0.51 7.49
CA LYS A 59 3.13 0.14 8.21
C LYS A 59 2.42 -1.05 7.55
N LEU A 60 2.40 -1.11 6.21
CA LEU A 60 1.88 -2.28 5.50
C LEU A 60 2.70 -3.54 5.84
N ILE A 61 4.03 -3.47 5.78
CA ILE A 61 4.94 -4.59 6.15
C ILE A 61 4.67 -5.07 7.59
N GLU A 62 4.47 -4.16 8.55
CA GLU A 62 4.12 -4.53 9.93
C GLU A 62 2.80 -5.32 10.01
N LEU A 63 1.80 -4.90 9.23
CA LEU A 63 0.49 -5.54 9.19
C LEU A 63 0.52 -6.92 8.53
N GLU A 64 1.39 -7.14 7.53
CA GLU A 64 1.48 -8.42 6.82
C GLU A 64 1.67 -9.61 7.76
N SER A 65 2.53 -9.49 8.77
CA SER A 65 2.79 -10.56 9.74
C SER A 65 1.53 -11.00 10.49
N ARG A 66 0.66 -10.03 10.81
CA ARG A 66 -0.61 -10.26 11.51
C ARG A 66 -1.64 -10.85 10.55
N VAL A 67 -1.68 -10.41 9.30
CA VAL A 67 -2.57 -10.99 8.29
C VAL A 67 -2.19 -12.43 7.95
N ALA A 68 -0.89 -12.71 7.82
CA ALA A 68 -0.34 -14.04 7.57
C ALA A 68 -0.68 -15.04 8.69
N SER A 69 -0.90 -14.57 9.91
CA SER A 69 -1.40 -15.40 11.02
C SER A 69 -2.92 -15.65 10.99
N GLY A 70 -3.61 -15.24 9.92
CA GLY A 70 -5.06 -15.38 9.76
C GLY A 70 -5.89 -14.28 10.44
N ASN A 71 -5.28 -13.17 10.88
CA ASN A 71 -6.02 -12.10 11.57
C ASN A 71 -6.83 -11.26 10.58
N TYR A 72 -8.14 -11.46 10.55
CA TYR A 72 -9.05 -10.70 9.67
C TYR A 72 -9.10 -9.21 9.96
N HIS A 73 -9.00 -8.78 11.23
CA HIS A 73 -8.99 -7.36 11.55
C HIS A 73 -7.72 -6.67 11.03
N ALA A 74 -6.58 -7.37 11.07
CA ALA A 74 -5.36 -6.87 10.44
C ALA A 74 -5.50 -6.80 8.91
N LEU A 75 -6.26 -7.70 8.28
CA LEU A 75 -6.52 -7.63 6.84
C LEU A 75 -7.35 -6.39 6.49
N VAL A 76 -8.37 -6.08 7.29
CA VAL A 76 -9.16 -4.85 7.11
C VAL A 76 -8.27 -3.62 7.29
N GLU A 77 -7.48 -3.57 8.37
CA GLU A 77 -6.53 -2.47 8.62
C GLU A 77 -5.52 -2.31 7.46
N PHE A 78 -5.00 -3.43 6.93
CA PHE A 78 -4.07 -3.45 5.79
C PHE A 78 -4.71 -2.87 4.54
N VAL A 79 -5.93 -3.29 4.20
CA VAL A 79 -6.64 -2.81 3.00
C VAL A 79 -6.97 -1.32 3.12
N GLU A 80 -7.41 -0.86 4.29
CA GLU A 80 -7.66 0.57 4.53
C GLU A 80 -6.38 1.39 4.34
N HIS A 81 -5.25 0.97 4.94
CA HIS A 81 -3.97 1.66 4.77
C HIS A 81 -3.47 1.62 3.32
N LEU A 82 -3.66 0.51 2.60
CA LEU A 82 -3.24 0.39 1.21
C LEU A 82 -4.03 1.35 0.31
N MET A 83 -5.34 1.49 0.53
CA MET A 83 -6.16 2.44 -0.22
C MET A 83 -5.76 3.88 0.06
N ASP A 84 -5.48 4.22 1.31
CA ASP A 84 -5.03 5.57 1.69
C ASP A 84 -3.65 5.90 1.10
N GLN A 85 -2.72 4.94 1.11
CA GLN A 85 -1.42 5.08 0.46
C GLN A 85 -1.59 5.36 -1.04
N PHE A 86 -2.36 4.52 -1.76
CA PHE A 86 -2.56 4.71 -3.20
C PHE A 86 -3.16 6.06 -3.54
N ASN A 87 -4.14 6.53 -2.76
CA ASN A 87 -4.71 7.86 -2.97
C ASN A 87 -3.65 8.97 -2.80
N ARG A 88 -2.78 8.86 -1.78
CA ARG A 88 -1.71 9.84 -1.55
C ARG A 88 -0.66 9.79 -2.64
N GLU A 89 -0.29 8.60 -3.07
CA GLU A 89 0.66 8.38 -4.14
C GLU A 89 0.12 8.95 -5.45
N GLU A 90 -1.14 8.71 -5.79
CA GLU A 90 -1.81 9.28 -6.98
C GLU A 90 -1.77 10.81 -6.99
N MET A 91 -2.02 11.44 -5.83
CA MET A 91 -1.98 12.89 -5.67
C MET A 91 -0.58 13.50 -5.87
N LEU A 92 0.48 12.69 -5.80
CA LEU A 92 1.85 13.08 -6.14
C LEU A 92 2.23 12.67 -7.56
N SER A 93 1.85 11.46 -7.95
CA SER A 93 2.37 10.77 -9.12
C SER A 93 1.78 11.33 -10.40
N VAL A 94 0.46 11.54 -10.42
CA VAL A 94 -0.25 12.02 -11.59
C VAL A 94 0.18 13.44 -11.98
N PRO A 95 0.24 14.43 -11.05
CA PRO A 95 0.75 15.75 -11.40
C PRO A 95 2.17 15.70 -11.97
N TRP A 96 3.06 14.93 -11.35
CA TRP A 96 4.45 14.81 -11.81
C TRP A 96 4.56 14.20 -13.21
N LEU A 97 3.75 13.18 -13.52
CA LEU A 97 3.67 12.60 -14.87
C LEU A 97 3.12 13.59 -15.90
N LEU A 98 2.11 14.39 -15.53
CA LEU A 98 1.55 15.43 -16.41
C LEU A 98 2.53 16.55 -16.73
N GLU A 99 3.51 16.80 -15.86
CA GLU A 99 4.62 17.72 -16.11
C GLU A 99 5.67 17.16 -17.09
N GLY A 100 5.58 15.87 -17.45
CA GLY A 100 6.48 15.23 -18.41
C GLY A 100 7.87 14.92 -17.87
N THR A 101 8.08 14.99 -16.56
CA THR A 101 9.37 14.67 -15.91
C THR A 101 9.32 13.42 -15.02
N GLY A 102 8.17 12.75 -14.96
CA GLY A 102 7.91 11.56 -14.15
C GLY A 102 8.19 10.20 -14.80
N GLU A 103 8.59 10.17 -16.07
CA GLU A 103 8.99 8.92 -16.74
C GLU A 103 10.35 8.43 -16.20
N LEU A 104 10.43 7.13 -15.88
CA LEU A 104 11.65 6.43 -15.44
C LEU A 104 12.52 5.96 -16.60
#